data_AF-A0A537HA18-F1
#
_entry.id   AF-A0A537HA18-F1
#
_cell.length_a   1.000
_cell.length_b   1.000
_cell.length_c   1.000
_cell.angle_alpha   90.00
_cell.angle_beta   90.00
_cell.angle_gamma   90.00
#
_symmetry.space_group_name_H-M   'P 1'
#
loop_
_entity.id
_entity.type
_entity.pdbx_description
1 polymer ?
#
loop_
_entity_poly.entity_id
_entity_poly.type
_entity_poly.pdbx_seq_one_letter_code
_entity_poly.pdbx_strand_id
1 'polypeptide(L)' 'MSLALLEVLEKKGSMSDVDLYKEVMSNFGEVSFRELNRELMKLELAGILWVSRLTKGKRLVELTGKPILG' A
#
# COMPACT_ATOMS: atom_id res chain seq x y z
N MET A 1 4.57 -3.49 9.54
CA MET A 1 3.90 -2.53 8.64
C MET A 1 3.45 -3.18 7.34
N SER A 2 4.32 -3.93 6.63
CA SER A 2 3.95 -4.55 5.34
C SER A 2 2.67 -5.37 5.39
N LEU A 3 2.45 -6.18 6.43
CA LEU A 3 1.22 -6.96 6.60
C LEU A 3 -0.04 -6.08 6.61
N ALA A 4 -0.02 -4.95 7.31
CA ALA A 4 -1.14 -4.02 7.36
C ALA A 4 -1.50 -3.45 5.97
N LEU A 5 -0.48 -3.12 5.16
CA LEU A 5 -0.69 -2.63 3.80
C LEU A 5 -1.34 -3.69 2.91
N LEU A 6 -0.83 -4.91 2.98
CA LEU A 6 -1.35 -6.03 2.20
C LEU A 6 -2.78 -6.37 2.63
N GLU A 7 -3.07 -6.43 3.94
CA GLU A 7 -4.42 -6.70 4.43
C GLU A 7 -5.44 -5.66 3.98
N VAL A 8 -5.08 -4.36 4.00
CA VAL A 8 -5.97 -3.30 3.52
C VAL A 8 -6.23 -3.46 2.02
N LEU A 9 -5.17 -3.66 1.22
CA LEU A 9 -5.28 -3.80 -0.23
C LEU A 9 -6.00 -5.09 -0.66
N GLU A 10 -5.84 -6.19 0.07
CA GLU A 10 -6.56 -7.44 -0.17
C GLU A 10 -8.07 -7.29 0.12
N LYS A 11 -8.43 -6.57 1.20
CA LYS A 11 -9.83 -6.37 1.59
C LYS A 11 -10.54 -5.31 0.75
N LYS A 12 -9.85 -4.22 0.43
CA LYS A 12 -10.46 -3.01 -0.19
C LYS A 12 -10.10 -2.81 -1.66
N GLY A 13 -9.18 -3.60 -2.19
CA GLY A 13 -8.68 -3.47 -3.55
C GLY A 13 -7.70 -2.29 -3.71
N SER A 14 -7.40 -1.98 -4.96
CA SER A 14 -6.49 -0.87 -5.30
C SER A 14 -7.06 0.47 -4.84
N MET A 15 -6.22 1.32 -4.25
CA MET A 15 -6.64 2.63 -3.76
C MET A 15 -5.51 3.65 -3.81
N SER A 16 -5.81 4.91 -3.53
CA SER A 16 -4.78 5.93 -3.51
C SER A 16 -3.83 5.76 -2.32
N ASP A 17 -2.59 6.18 -2.47
CA ASP A 17 -1.61 6.22 -1.38
C ASP A 17 -2.09 7.04 -0.16
N VAL A 18 -2.88 8.09 -0.40
CA VAL A 18 -3.52 8.90 0.65
C VAL A 18 -4.64 8.14 1.36
N ASP A 19 -5.46 7.40 0.63
CA ASP A 19 -6.54 6.62 1.23
C ASP A 19 -5.97 5.41 1.98
N LEU A 20 -4.96 4.74 1.40
CA LEU A 20 -4.22 3.67 2.05
C LEU A 20 -3.58 4.14 3.36
N TYR A 21 -2.99 5.33 3.38
CA TYR A 21 -2.46 5.93 4.61
C TYR A 21 -3.54 6.05 5.69
N LYS A 22 -4.71 6.61 5.36
CA LYS A 22 -5.82 6.80 6.31
C LYS A 22 -6.31 5.46 6.86
N GLU A 23 -6.43 4.45 6.00
CA GLU A 23 -6.83 3.10 6.38
C GLU A 23 -5.82 2.47 7.35
N VAL A 24 -4.54 2.58 7.05
CA VAL A 24 -3.48 2.05 7.91
C VAL A 24 -3.49 2.75 9.28
N MET A 25 -3.61 4.08 9.29
CA MET A 25 -3.70 4.87 10.52
C MET A 25 -4.90 4.45 11.38
N SER A 26 -6.06 4.26 10.75
CA SER A 26 -7.31 3.93 11.45
C SER A 26 -7.32 2.50 12.02
N ASN A 27 -6.61 1.56 11.41
CA ASN A 27 -6.68 0.14 11.77
C ASN A 27 -5.44 -0.37 12.53
N PHE A 28 -4.27 0.28 12.38
CA PHE A 28 -2.98 -0.24 12.86
C PHE A 28 -2.13 0.76 13.66
N GLY A 29 -2.60 1.99 13.90
CA GLY A 29 -1.95 2.99 14.76
C GLY A 29 -1.17 4.08 14.00
N GLU A 30 -0.46 4.95 14.73
CA GLU A 30 0.27 6.07 14.12
C GLU A 30 1.47 5.62 13.29
N VAL A 31 1.48 6.02 12.01
CA VAL A 31 2.53 5.76 11.03
C VAL A 31 2.79 7.06 10.30
N SER A 32 4.06 7.41 10.07
CA SER A 32 4.37 8.57 9.25
C SER A 32 4.20 8.27 7.76
N PHE A 33 3.86 9.27 6.96
CA PHE A 33 3.89 9.14 5.49
C PHE A 33 5.25 8.69 4.95
N ARG A 34 6.35 9.04 5.64
CA ARG A 34 7.70 8.60 5.27
C ARG A 34 7.86 7.09 5.41
N GLU A 35 7.35 6.51 6.49
CA GLU A 35 7.38 5.06 6.71
C GLU A 35 6.51 4.33 5.71
N LEU A 36 5.30 4.85 5.43
CA LEU A 36 4.44 4.32 4.38
C LEU A 36 5.19 4.29 3.03
N ASN A 37 5.79 5.42 2.64
CA ASN A 37 6.53 5.51 1.39
C ASN A 37 7.69 4.52 1.31
N ARG A 38 8.43 4.34 2.42
CA ARG A 38 9.53 3.38 2.48
C ARG A 38 9.02 1.94 2.28
N GLU A 39 7.89 1.58 2.88
CA GLU A 39 7.35 0.23 2.71
C GLU A 39 6.71 0.00 1.35
N LEU A 40 6.02 0.99 0.78
CA LEU A 40 5.54 0.89 -0.60
C LEU A 40 6.70 0.65 -1.57
N MET A 41 7.80 1.39 -1.43
CA MET A 41 9.01 1.21 -2.24
C MET A 41 9.61 -0.20 -2.08
N LYS A 42 9.69 -0.73 -0.86
CA LYS A 42 10.20 -2.10 -0.63
C LYS A 42 9.31 -3.16 -1.27
N LEU A 43 7.98 -3.05 -1.11
CA LEU A 43 7.03 -4.01 -1.65
C LEU A 43 6.95 -3.95 -3.18
N GLU A 44 7.12 -2.76 -3.76
CA GLU A 44 7.21 -2.56 -5.20
C GLU A 44 8.49 -3.20 -5.77
N LEU A 45 9.65 -2.99 -5.13
CA LEU A 45 10.90 -3.66 -5.52
C LEU A 45 10.82 -5.19 -5.38
N ALA A 46 10.03 -5.69 -4.43
CA ALA A 46 9.77 -7.11 -4.26
C ALA A 46 8.72 -7.66 -5.25
N GLY A 47 8.11 -6.82 -6.09
CA GLY A 47 7.10 -7.21 -7.06
C GLY A 47 5.76 -7.64 -6.45
N ILE A 48 5.47 -7.23 -5.21
CA ILE A 48 4.25 -7.60 -4.46
C ILE A 48 3.10 -6.64 -4.75
N LEU A 49 3.43 -5.37 -4.99
CA LEU A 49 2.49 -4.32 -5.38
C LEU A 49 3.10 -3.44 -6.46
N TRP A 50 2.26 -2.65 -7.08
CA TRP A 50 2.63 -1.68 -8.09
C TRP A 50 2.11 -0.29 -7.67
N VAL A 51 2.93 0.74 -7.88
CA VAL A 51 2.57 2.13 -7.60
C VAL A 51 2.56 2.94 -8.90
N SER A 52 1.38 3.31 -9.38
CA SER A 52 1.21 4.12 -10.58
C SER A 52 0.79 5.56 -10.26
N ARG A 53 1.11 6.50 -11.14
CA ARG A 53 0.66 7.90 -10.97
C ARG A 53 -0.78 8.03 -11.47
N LEU A 54 -1.66 8.60 -10.64
CA LEU A 54 -3.02 8.99 -11.06
C LEU A 54 -3.03 10.43 -11.58
N THR A 55 -2.62 11.37 -10.72
CA THR A 55 -2.53 12.81 -11.03
C THR A 55 -1.33 13.41 -10.28
N LYS A 56 -1.08 14.73 -10.40
CA LYS A 56 0.02 15.38 -9.68
C LYS A 56 -0.18 15.22 -8.16
N GLY A 57 0.74 14.48 -7.54
CA GLY A 57 0.73 14.24 -6.08
C GLY A 57 -0.20 13.14 -5.60
N LYS A 58 -0.85 12.38 -6.50
CA LYS A 58 -1.70 11.23 -6.13
C LYS A 58 -1.25 9.97 -6.87
N ARG A 59 -1.03 8.89 -6.12
CA ARG A 59 -0.60 7.59 -6.65
C ARG A 59 -1.69 6.55 -6.42
N LEU A 60 -1.85 5.60 -7.35
CA LEU A 60 -2.63 4.38 -7.15
C LEU A 60 -1.68 3.29 -6.67
N VAL A 61 -2.13 2.52 -5.68
CA VAL A 61 -1.43 1.35 -5.17
C VAL A 61 -2.30 0.13 -5.44
N GLU A 62 -1.75 -0.86 -6.11
CA GLU A 62 -2.43 -2.09 -6.52
C GLU A 62 -1.56 -3.31 -6.22
N LEU A 63 -2.18 -4.43 -5.79
CA LEU A 63 -1.45 -5.69 -5.67
C LEU A 63 -1.19 -6.26 -7.06
N THR A 64 0.02 -6.74 -7.32
CA THR A 64 0.45 -7.29 -8.63
C THR A 64 -0.05 -8.72 -8.90
N GLY A 65 -0.74 -9.32 -7.93
CA GLY A 65 -1.35 -10.66 -8.00
C GLY A 65 -1.71 -11.17 -6.59
N LYS A 66 -2.47 -12.27 -6.48
CA LYS A 66 -2.64 -12.96 -5.20
C LYS A 66 -1.25 -13.48 -4.76
N PRO A 67 -0.79 -13.22 -3.53
CA PRO A 67 0.37 -13.91 -3.00
C PRO A 67 0.12 -15.41 -3.10
N ILE A 68 0.94 -16.14 -3.86
CA ILE A 68 0.98 -17.60 -3.76
C ILE A 68 1.72 -17.89 -2.45
N LEU A 69 1.04 -17.70 -1.33
CA LEU A 69 1.45 -18.27 -0.05
C LEU A 69 0.94 -19.71 -0.07
N GLY A 70 1.68 -20.56 -0.77
CA GLY A 70 1.56 -22.01 -0.72
C GLY A 70 2.30 -22.58 0.47
#